data_AF-A0A419SUE3-F1
#
_entry.id   AF-A0A419SUE3-F1
#
_cell.length_a   1.000
_cell.length_b   1.000
_cell.length_c   1.000
_cell.angle_alpha   90.00
_cell.angle_beta   90.00
_cell.angle_gamma   90.00
#
_symmetry.space_group_name_H-M   'P 1'
#
loop_
_entity.id
_entity.type
_entity.pdbx_description
1 polymer ?
#
loop_
_entity_poly.entity_id
_entity_poly.type
_entity_poly.pdbx_seq_one_letter_code
_entity_poly.pdbx_strand_id
1 'polypeptide(L)' 'MLNVRYYQEKFLQHAAFSEHYARMKMANADKHDLYYKYAELEYYHKSRAIHYKGLFSAKSTLNQYY' A
#
# COMPACT_ATOMS: atom_id res chain seq x y z
N MET A 1 0.47 14.66 -18.01
CA MET A 1 1.19 15.14 -16.80
C MET A 1 0.93 14.12 -15.68
N LEU A 2 1.95 13.42 -15.17
CA LEU A 2 1.78 12.52 -14.01
C LEU A 2 1.30 13.37 -12.82
N ASN A 3 0.11 13.08 -12.30
CA ASN A 3 -0.42 13.77 -11.13
C ASN A 3 0.23 13.16 -9.88
N VAL A 4 1.43 13.67 -9.54
CA VAL A 4 2.24 13.22 -8.40
C VAL A 4 1.43 13.22 -7.10
N ARG A 5 0.60 14.25 -6.89
CA ARG A 5 -0.27 14.37 -5.71
C ARG A 5 -1.28 13.22 -5.65
N TYR A 6 -1.94 12.90 -6.76
CA TYR A 6 -2.86 11.76 -6.83
C TYR A 6 -2.17 10.44 -6.45
N TYR A 7 -0.95 10.18 -6.94
CA TYR A 7 -0.23 8.95 -6.61
C TYR A 7 0.23 8.90 -5.15
N GLN A 8 0.62 10.04 -4.56
CA GLN A 8 0.93 10.13 -3.14
C GLN A 8 -0.31 9.87 -2.27
N GLU A 9 -1.45 10.47 -2.61
CA GLU A 9 -2.72 10.23 -1.91
C GLU A 9 -3.12 8.75 -2.00
N LYS A 10 -2.96 8.12 -3.17
CA LYS A 10 -3.22 6.69 -3.34
C LYS A 10 -2.26 5.80 -2.57
N PHE A 11 -0.97 6.15 -2.52
CA PHE A 11 -0.02 5.44 -1.67
C PHE A 11 -0.44 5.48 -0.20
N LEU A 12 -0.76 6.67 0.33
CA LEU A 12 -1.18 6.82 1.72
C LEU A 12 -2.49 6.04 2.01
N GLN A 13 -3.45 6.09 1.09
CA GLN A 13 -4.71 5.34 1.20
C GLN A 13 -4.46 3.83 1.30
N HIS A 14 -3.66 3.27 0.39
CA HIS A 14 -3.37 1.83 0.39
C HIS A 14 -2.47 1.40 1.54
N ALA A 15 -1.52 2.24 1.98
CA ALA A 15 -0.71 1.97 3.17
C ALA A 15 -1.58 1.88 4.43
N ALA A 16 -2.48 2.85 4.63
CA ALA A 16 -3.41 2.86 5.75
C ALA A 16 -4.33 1.63 5.76
N PHE A 17 -4.84 1.22 4.59
CA PHE A 17 -5.64 -0.01 4.49
C PHE A 17 -4.82 -1.27 4.78
N SER A 18 -3.57 -1.35 4.31
CA SER A 18 -2.68 -2.47 4.63
C SER A 18 -2.51 -2.62 6.14
N GLU A 19 -2.26 -1.53 6.86
CA GLU A 19 -2.14 -1.56 8.33
C GLU A 19 -3.46 -1.91 9.01
N HIS A 20 -4.58 -1.38 8.52
CA HIS A 20 -5.89 -1.73 9.03
C HIS A 20 -6.16 -3.23 8.92
N TYR A 21 -5.90 -3.83 7.76
CA TYR A 21 -6.11 -5.26 7.57
C TYR A 21 -5.09 -6.12 8.32
N ALA A 22 -3.86 -5.65 8.53
CA ALA A 22 -2.93 -6.31 9.44
C ALA A 22 -3.48 -6.38 10.87
N ARG A 23 -4.10 -5.29 11.38
CA ARG A 23 -4.78 -5.28 12.68
C ARG A 23 -5.99 -6.21 12.71
N MET A 24 -6.82 -6.21 11.66
CA MET A 24 -7.98 -7.10 11.57
C MET A 24 -7.58 -8.58 11.50
N LYS A 25 -6.51 -8.90 10.76
CA LYS A 25 -5.92 -10.24 10.69
C LYS A 25 -5.50 -10.71 12.08
N MET A 26 -4.76 -9.88 12.82
CA MET A 26 -4.31 -10.21 14.18
C MET A 26 -5.48 -10.32 15.17
N ALA A 27 -6.49 -9.45 15.06
CA ALA A 27 -7.69 -9.49 15.88
C ALA A 27 -8.57 -10.73 15.64
N ASN A 28 -8.39 -11.41 14.50
CA ASN A 28 -9.11 -12.63 14.13
C ASN A 28 -8.16 -13.82 13.97
N ALA A 29 -7.03 -13.84 14.68
CA ALA A 29 -6.03 -14.89 14.59
C ALA A 29 -6.56 -16.29 14.98
N ASP A 30 -7.65 -16.34 15.74
CA ASP A 30 -8.37 -17.55 16.15
C ASP A 30 -9.39 -18.04 15.11
N LYS A 31 -9.74 -17.22 14.12
CA LYS A 31 -10.77 -17.50 13.11
C LYS A 31 -10.14 -17.63 11.73
N HIS A 32 -9.81 -18.86 11.35
CA HIS A 32 -9.11 -19.20 10.10
C HIS A 32 -9.66 -18.46 8.85
N ASP A 33 -10.97 -18.51 8.62
CA ASP A 33 -11.57 -17.88 7.42
C ASP A 33 -11.37 -16.36 7.40
N LEU A 34 -11.56 -15.70 8.54
CA LEU A 34 -11.38 -14.25 8.67
C LEU A 34 -9.90 -13.86 8.62
N TYR A 35 -9.04 -14.66 9.25
CA TYR A 35 -7.60 -14.45 9.19
C TYR A 35 -7.10 -14.40 7.75
N TYR A 36 -7.42 -15.42 6.94
CA TYR A 36 -6.96 -15.47 5.55
C TYR A 36 -7.61 -14.40 4.68
N LYS A 37 -8.90 -14.12 4.87
CA LYS A 37 -9.57 -13.00 4.20
C LYS A 37 -8.84 -11.67 4.46
N TYR A 38 -8.47 -11.38 5.70
CA TYR A 38 -7.73 -10.15 6.02
C TYR A 38 -6.27 -10.19 5.58
N ALA A 39 -5.63 -11.37 5.54
CA ALA A 39 -4.29 -11.53 4.99
C ALA A 39 -4.24 -11.21 3.49
N GLU A 40 -5.24 -11.66 2.71
CA GLU A 40 -5.35 -11.35 1.28
C GLU A 40 -5.54 -9.84 1.05
N LEU A 41 -6.40 -9.20 1.85
CA LEU A 41 -6.63 -7.76 1.78
C LEU A 41 -5.37 -6.97 2.18
N GLU A 42 -4.67 -7.36 3.24
CA GLU A 42 -3.37 -6.77 3.61
C GLU A 42 -2.39 -6.86 2.44
N TYR A 43 -2.24 -8.04 1.84
CA TYR A 43 -1.32 -8.27 0.73
C TYR A 43 -1.68 -7.41 -0.50
N TYR A 44 -2.96 -7.38 -0.88
CA TYR A 44 -3.43 -6.56 -1.98
C TYR A 44 -3.11 -5.08 -1.78
N HIS A 45 -3.45 -4.52 -0.61
CA HIS A 45 -3.21 -3.11 -0.32
C HIS A 45 -1.72 -2.78 -0.20
N LYS A 46 -0.91 -3.69 0.36
CA LYS A 46 0.56 -3.55 0.38
C LYS A 46 1.15 -3.48 -1.02
N SER A 47 0.72 -4.37 -1.92
CA SER A 47 1.15 -4.37 -3.33
C SER A 47 0.78 -3.06 -4.05
N ARG A 48 -0.46 -2.59 -3.88
CA ARG A 48 -0.92 -1.32 -4.45
C ARG A 48 -0.14 -0.11 -3.92
N ALA A 49 0.18 -0.09 -2.63
CA ALA A 49 1.00 0.97 -2.04
C ALA A 49 2.40 1.02 -2.68
N ILE A 50 3.07 -0.13 -2.85
CA ILE A 50 4.37 -0.22 -3.52
C ILE A 50 4.28 0.28 -4.97
N HIS A 51 3.25 -0.13 -5.71
CA HIS A 51 3.01 0.33 -7.08
C HIS A 51 2.90 1.85 -7.17
N TYR A 52 2.05 2.47 -6.36
CA TYR A 52 1.88 3.92 -6.36
C TYR A 52 3.12 4.67 -5.90
N LYS A 53 3.87 4.12 -4.93
CA LYS A 53 5.17 4.66 -4.52
C LYS A 53 6.14 4.75 -5.70
N GLY A 54 6.25 3.70 -6.50
CA GLY A 54 7.10 3.69 -7.70
C GLY A 54 6.76 4.81 -8.68
N LEU A 55 5.47 5.12 -8.88
CA LEU A 55 5.00 6.13 -9.84
C LEU A 55 5.36 7.58 -9.49
N PHE A 56 5.63 7.89 -8.22
CA PHE A 56 6.10 9.22 -7.81
C PHE A 56 7.55 9.26 -7.32
N SER A 57 8.12 8.13 -6.91
CA SER A 57 9.53 8.04 -6.51
C SER A 57 10.49 8.00 -7.70
N ALA A 58 10.06 7.50 -8.87
CA ALA A 58 10.91 7.45 -10.07
C ALA A 58 11.33 8.84 -10.62
N LYS A 59 10.76 9.94 -10.09
CA LYS A 59 11.11 11.31 -10.49
C LYS A 59 12.33 11.90 -9.77
N SER A 60 12.82 11.30 -8.69
CA SER A 60 13.91 11.89 -7.88
C SER A 60 15.33 11.53 -8.32
N THR A 61 15.52 10.56 -9.23
CA THR A 61 16.86 10.09 -9.61
C THR A 61 17.43 10.74 -10.87
N LEU A 62 16.65 11.47 -11.67
CA LEU A 62 17.18 12.14 -12.87
C LEU A 62 17.82 13.51 -12.57
N ASN A 63 17.49 14.13 -11.43
CA ASN A 63 17.90 15.50 -11.09
C ASN A 63 19.15 15.54 -10.19
N GLN A 64 19.81 14.41 -9.99
CA GLN A 64 21.02 14.27 -9.16
C GLN A 64 22.27 14.00 -10.02
N TYR A 65 22.13 13.97 -11.34
CA TYR A 65 23.19 13.68 -12.31
C TYR A 65 23.35 14.74 -13.41
N TYR A 66 22.68 15.89 -13.29
CA TYR A 66 22.85 17.09 -14.12
C TYR A 66 22.95 18.31 -13.21
#